data_AF-A0A538RPZ8-F1
#
_entry.id   AF-A0A538RPZ8-F1
#
_cell.length_a   1.000
_cell.length_b   1.000
_cell.length_c   1.000
_cell.angle_alpha   90.00
_cell.angle_beta   90.00
_cell.angle_gamma   90.00
#
_symmetry.space_group_name_H-M   'P 1'
#
loop_
_entity.id
_entity.type
_entity.pdbx_description
1 polymer ?
#
loop_
_entity_poly.entity_id
_entity_poly.type
_entity_poly.pdbx_seq_one_letter_code
_entity_poly.pdbx_strand_id
1 'polypeptide(L)'
;MSTTAGYGPRYLHSTGQLHKGGPRGGLFLQLVDQMIPDLKIPGKPFTFRTLAQAQAAGDIQALQSHDQQTIVLPLGKNPVATIQALTKSLAPRTPVRRPTMRRTRSGRARKK
;
A
#
# COMPACT_ATOMS: atom_id res chain seq x y z
N MET A 1 -10.20 14.45 1.57
CA MET A 1 -9.39 13.21 1.76
C MET A 1 -8.43 13.47 2.91
N SER A 2 -8.40 12.60 3.90
CA SER A 2 -7.39 12.66 4.96
C SER A 2 -6.21 11.81 4.54
N THR A 3 -5.00 12.36 4.55
CA THR A 3 -3.76 11.58 4.37
C THR A 3 -3.18 11.33 5.75
N THR A 4 -3.06 10.06 6.12
CA THR A 4 -2.44 9.65 7.38
C THR A 4 -1.12 8.95 7.11
N ALA A 5 -0.10 9.21 7.91
CA ALA A 5 1.18 8.53 7.86
C ALA A 5 1.52 7.93 9.24
N GLY A 6 2.25 6.82 9.24
CA GLY A 6 2.71 6.14 10.46
C GLY A 6 3.83 5.17 10.16
N TYR A 7 4.59 4.81 11.20
CA TYR A 7 5.68 3.85 11.10
C TYR A 7 5.20 2.43 11.47
N GLY A 8 5.62 1.43 10.68
CA GLY A 8 5.41 0.02 11.01
C GLY A 8 6.15 -0.40 12.28
N PRO A 9 5.70 -1.46 12.98
CA PRO A 9 4.52 -2.32 12.73
C PRO A 9 3.23 -1.82 13.39
N ARG A 10 3.22 -0.60 13.94
CA ARG A 10 2.18 -0.13 14.88
C ARG A 10 0.92 0.43 14.23
N TYR A 11 0.95 0.82 12.96
CA TYR A 11 -0.15 1.60 12.38
C TYR A 11 -1.46 0.81 12.27
N LEU A 12 -1.43 -0.52 12.10
CA LEU A 12 -2.65 -1.34 12.08
C LEU A 12 -3.37 -1.46 13.44
N HIS A 13 -2.73 -1.06 14.54
CA HIS A 13 -3.36 -1.02 15.86
C HIS A 13 -3.95 0.36 16.22
N SER A 14 -3.44 1.47 15.69
CA SER A 14 -3.95 2.82 15.99
C SER A 14 -4.90 3.40 14.93
N THR A 15 -5.02 2.77 13.76
CA THR A 15 -5.88 3.22 12.64
C THR A 15 -6.91 2.18 12.21
N GLY A 16 -7.13 1.15 13.04
CA GLY A 16 -7.85 -0.08 12.72
C GLY A 16 -9.24 0.12 12.10
N GLN A 17 -10.00 1.15 12.49
CA GLN A 17 -11.33 1.38 11.92
C GLN A 17 -11.29 2.09 10.55
N LEU A 18 -10.35 3.01 10.32
CA LEU A 18 -10.26 3.70 9.03
C LEU A 18 -9.68 2.80 7.93
N HIS A 19 -8.84 1.83 8.32
CA HIS A 19 -8.12 0.95 7.38
C HIS A 19 -8.70 -0.47 7.25
N LYS A 20 -9.46 -0.96 8.25
CA LYS A 20 -10.11 -2.28 8.22
C LYS A 20 -11.65 -2.23 8.15
N GLY A 21 -12.27 -1.07 8.43
CA GLY A 21 -13.74 -0.90 8.49
C GLY A 21 -14.31 0.34 7.79
N GLY A 22 -13.45 1.20 7.21
CA GLY A 22 -13.86 2.42 6.51
C GLY A 22 -14.41 2.14 5.10
N PRO A 23 -15.00 3.15 4.43
CA PRO A 23 -15.49 3.00 3.05
C PRO A 23 -14.40 2.43 2.14
N ARG A 24 -14.75 1.43 1.33
CA ARG A 24 -13.88 0.84 0.30
C ARG A 24 -13.36 1.95 -0.63
N GLY A 25 -12.08 2.28 -0.55
CA GLY A 25 -11.52 3.37 -1.35
C GLY A 25 -10.19 3.98 -0.89
N GLY A 26 -9.52 3.41 0.12
CA GLY A 26 -8.18 3.87 0.51
C GLY A 26 -7.12 3.45 -0.51
N LEU A 27 -6.13 4.32 -0.73
CA LEU A 27 -4.88 3.98 -1.41
C LEU A 27 -3.77 3.95 -0.35
N PHE A 28 -3.12 2.81 -0.22
CA PHE A 28 -2.10 2.56 0.79
C PHE A 28 -0.74 2.44 0.13
N LEU A 29 0.20 3.29 0.54
CA LEU A 29 1.59 3.23 0.10
C LEU A 29 2.45 2.79 1.27
N GLN A 30 3.13 1.65 1.14
CA GLN A 30 4.10 1.16 2.10
C GLN A 30 5.51 1.38 1.56
N LEU A 31 6.31 2.15 2.28
CA LEU A 31 7.72 2.36 1.99
C LEU A 31 8.54 1.40 2.86
N VAL A 32 9.29 0.49 2.24
CA VAL A 32 9.97 -0.60 2.94
C VAL A 32 11.48 -0.47 2.81
N ASP A 33 12.16 -0.31 3.94
CA ASP A 33 13.63 -0.29 4.01
C ASP A 33 14.22 -1.71 3.93
N GLN A 34 15.44 -1.84 3.41
CA GLN A 34 16.15 -3.12 3.34
C GLN A 34 16.76 -3.53 4.70
N MET A 35 16.83 -2.61 5.65
CA MET A 35 17.41 -2.76 6.99
C MET A 35 18.83 -3.32 6.91
N ILE A 36 19.75 -2.51 6.37
CA ILE A 36 21.17 -2.85 6.24
C ILE A 36 21.98 -1.90 7.14
N PRO A 37 22.84 -2.41 8.05
CA PRO A 37 23.16 -3.82 8.29
C PRO A 37 22.01 -4.59 8.98
N ASP A 38 22.00 -5.91 8.81
CA ASP A 38 21.05 -6.77 9.53
C ASP A 38 21.54 -7.05 10.95
N LEU A 39 20.62 -7.10 11.91
CA LEU A 39 20.92 -7.35 13.31
C LEU A 39 20.27 -8.65 13.76
N LYS A 40 21.06 -9.54 14.39
CA LYS A 40 20.52 -10.75 15.01
C LYS A 40 19.70 -10.38 16.24
N ILE A 41 18.63 -11.14 16.47
CA ILE A 41 17.86 -11.05 17.71
C ILE A 41 18.36 -12.17 18.64
N PRO A 42 18.86 -11.84 19.84
CA PRO A 42 19.33 -12.86 20.79
C PRO A 42 18.26 -13.92 21.07
N GLY A 43 18.65 -15.20 21.00
CA GLY A 43 17.76 -16.33 21.29
C GLY A 43 16.65 -16.57 20.26
N LYS A 44 16.65 -15.91 19.10
CA LYS A 44 15.69 -16.16 18.01
C LYS A 44 16.37 -16.71 16.76
N PRO A 45 15.68 -17.57 15.99
CA PRO A 45 16.22 -18.13 14.76
C PRO A 45 16.18 -17.15 13.57
N PHE A 46 15.74 -15.91 13.78
CA PHE A 46 15.57 -14.89 12.74
C PHE A 46 16.15 -13.53 13.18
N THR A 47 16.33 -12.63 12.20
CA THR A 47 16.92 -11.30 12.40
C THR A 47 15.87 -10.20 12.49
N PHE A 48 16.29 -8.99 12.88
CA PHE A 48 15.41 -7.82 12.86
C PHE A 48 14.91 -7.50 11.44
N ARG A 49 15.75 -7.65 10.41
CA ARG A 49 15.29 -7.52 9.01
C ARG A 49 14.19 -8.50 8.70
N THR A 50 14.39 -9.78 9.04
CA THR A 50 13.42 -10.85 8.77
C THR A 50 12.09 -10.53 9.45
N LEU A 51 12.13 -10.11 10.71
CA LEU A 51 10.95 -9.73 11.47
C LEU A 51 10.22 -8.54 10.85
N ALA A 52 10.94 -7.48 10.49
CA ALA A 52 10.37 -6.27 9.89
C ALA A 52 9.74 -6.55 8.52
N GLN A 53 10.39 -7.37 7.68
CA GLN A 53 9.86 -7.79 6.39
C GLN A 53 8.59 -8.64 6.54
N ALA A 54 8.59 -9.58 7.49
CA ALA A 54 7.42 -10.40 7.77
C ALA A 54 6.23 -9.54 8.26
N GLN A 55 6.50 -8.55 9.11
CA GLN A 55 5.47 -7.59 9.56
C GLN A 55 4.93 -6.74 8.41
N ALA A 56 5.80 -6.17 7.58
CA ALA A 56 5.40 -5.38 6.41
C ALA A 56 4.53 -6.20 5.44
N ALA A 57 4.90 -7.46 5.20
CA ALA A 57 4.13 -8.39 4.36
C ALA A 57 2.76 -8.71 4.97
N GLY A 58 2.70 -9.01 6.27
CA GLY A 58 1.44 -9.25 6.98
C GLY A 58 0.50 -8.05 6.94
N ASP A 59 1.04 -6.84 7.04
CA ASP A 59 0.23 -5.62 6.95
C ASP A 59 -0.45 -5.48 5.58
N ILE A 60 0.29 -5.74 4.49
CA ILE A 60 -0.22 -5.68 3.12
C ILE A 60 -1.27 -6.76 2.89
N GLN A 61 -1.03 -7.98 3.36
CA GLN A 61 -2.01 -9.07 3.27
C GLN A 61 -3.32 -8.72 3.97
N ALA A 62 -3.24 -8.07 5.14
CA ALA A 62 -4.42 -7.60 5.86
C ALA A 62 -5.18 -6.51 5.08
N LEU A 63 -4.48 -5.58 4.43
CA LEU A 63 -5.13 -4.55 3.60
C LEU A 63 -5.79 -5.16 2.36
N GLN A 64 -5.10 -6.10 1.71
CA GLN A 64 -5.61 -6.79 0.52
C GLN A 64 -6.83 -7.65 0.82
N SER A 65 -6.89 -8.31 1.98
CA SER A 65 -8.07 -9.10 2.39
C SER A 65 -9.31 -8.23 2.64
N HIS A 66 -9.14 -6.92 2.80
CA HIS A 66 -10.21 -5.92 2.91
C HIS A 66 -10.47 -5.16 1.59
N ASP A 67 -10.03 -5.70 0.44
CA ASP A 67 -10.18 -5.11 -0.90
C ASP A 67 -9.56 -3.70 -1.05
N GLN A 68 -8.55 -3.35 -0.25
CA GLN A 68 -7.89 -2.05 -0.33
C GLN A 68 -6.82 -2.04 -1.43
N GLN A 69 -6.60 -0.88 -2.06
CA GLN A 69 -5.52 -0.71 -3.03
C GLN A 69 -4.19 -0.48 -2.30
N THR A 70 -3.23 -1.36 -2.54
CA THR A 70 -1.91 -1.33 -1.89
C THR A 70 -0.79 -1.17 -2.90
N ILE A 71 0.18 -0.31 -2.59
CA ILE A 71 1.44 -0.15 -3.32
C ILE A 71 2.57 -0.37 -2.31
N VAL A 72 3.50 -1.27 -2.64
CA VAL A 72 4.72 -1.48 -1.86
C VAL A 72 5.89 -0.94 -2.66
N LEU A 73 6.67 -0.05 -2.05
CA LEU A 73 7.87 0.53 -2.64
C LEU A 73 9.10 0.22 -1.78
N PRO A 74 10.01 -0.66 -2.25
CA PRO A 74 11.31 -0.83 -1.64
C PRO A 74 12.14 0.46 -1.76
N LEU A 75 12.71 0.92 -0.65
CA LEU A 75 13.51 2.16 -0.61
C LEU A 75 14.92 1.99 -1.20
N GLY A 76 15.42 0.75 -1.26
CA GLY A 76 16.74 0.44 -1.80
C GLY A 76 17.89 0.98 -0.95
N LYS A 77 19.08 1.10 -1.57
CA LYS A 77 20.32 1.49 -0.88
C LYS A 77 20.37 2.96 -0.46
N ASN A 78 19.58 3.82 -1.09
CA ASN A 78 19.53 5.24 -0.79
C ASN A 78 18.07 5.69 -0.56
N PRO A 79 17.54 5.47 0.65
CA PRO A 79 16.14 5.77 0.97
C PRO A 79 15.76 7.22 0.72
N VAL A 80 16.66 8.17 1.05
CA VAL A 80 16.44 9.60 0.86
C VAL A 80 16.28 9.93 -0.62
N ALA A 81 17.19 9.45 -1.48
CA ALA A 81 17.11 9.69 -2.91
C ALA A 81 15.85 9.07 -3.53
N THR A 82 15.46 7.86 -3.09
CA THR A 82 14.23 7.19 -3.56
C THR A 82 12.99 7.99 -3.19
N ILE A 83 12.89 8.47 -1.94
CA ILE A 83 11.77 9.31 -1.49
C ILE A 83 11.74 10.63 -2.27
N GLN A 84 12.88 11.27 -2.49
CA GLN A 84 12.96 12.50 -3.29
C GLN A 84 12.52 12.27 -4.74
N ALA A 85 12.93 11.16 -5.36
CA ALA A 85 12.53 10.80 -6.72
C ALA A 85 11.02 10.52 -6.80
N LEU A 86 10.46 9.80 -5.83
CA LEU A 86 9.03 9.57 -5.72
C LEU A 86 8.27 10.90 -5.64
N THR A 87 8.66 11.79 -4.72
CA THR A 87 8.04 13.12 -4.57
C THR A 87 8.09 13.93 -5.87
N LYS A 88 9.23 13.94 -6.57
CA LYS A 88 9.36 14.60 -7.89
C LYS A 88 8.43 14.00 -8.94
N SER A 89 8.26 12.68 -8.95
CA SER A 89 7.38 11.97 -9.91
C SER A 89 5.88 12.19 -9.66
N LEU A 90 5.51 12.52 -8.41
CA LEU A 90 4.14 12.79 -7.98
C LEU A 90 3.74 14.27 -8.10
N ALA A 91 4.67 15.15 -8.52
CA ALA A 91 4.34 16.52 -8.92
C ALA A 91 3.16 16.49 -9.92
N PRO A 92 2.21 17.44 -9.84
CA PRO A 92 0.85 17.28 -10.35
C PRO A 92 0.86 16.88 -11.82
N ARG A 93 0.65 15.59 -12.07
CA ARG A 93 0.32 15.09 -13.39
C ARG A 93 -1.16 15.33 -13.59
N THR A 94 -1.48 16.05 -14.67
CA THR A 94 -2.82 16.27 -15.19
C THR A 94 -3.71 15.04 -14.95
N PRO A 95 -4.94 15.20 -14.41
CA PRO A 95 -5.76 14.07 -13.99
C PRO A 95 -5.95 13.10 -15.16
N VAL A 96 -5.51 11.85 -14.95
CA VAL A 96 -5.78 10.75 -15.88
C VAL A 96 -7.28 10.47 -15.82
N ARG A 97 -8.05 10.96 -16.79
CA ARG A 97 -9.46 10.57 -16.97
C ARG A 97 -9.49 9.06 -17.21
N ARG A 98 -10.01 8.31 -16.24
CA ARG A 98 -10.35 6.89 -16.44
C ARG A 98 -11.45 6.83 -17.52
N PRO A 99 -11.28 6.05 -18.60
CA PRO A 99 -12.34 5.90 -19.59
C PRO A 99 -13.53 5.21 -18.93
N THR A 100 -14.69 5.88 -18.96
CA THR A 100 -15.96 5.31 -18.53
C THR A 100 -16.30 4.15 -19.46
N MET A 101 -16.30 2.93 -18.93
CA MET A 101 -16.77 1.75 -19.64
C MET A 101 -18.25 1.95 -20.00
N ARG A 102 -18.52 2.24 -21.27
CA ARG A 102 -19.87 2.45 -21.79
C ARG A 102 -20.58 1.11 -21.78
N ARG A 103 -21.45 0.86 -20.79
CA ARG A 103 -22.37 -0.30 -20.78
C ARG A 103 -23.21 -0.26 -22.06
N THR A 104 -22.90 -1.16 -23.00
CA THR A 104 -23.74 -1.40 -24.17
C THR A 104 -25.02 -2.09 -23.70
N ARG A 105 -26.16 -1.40 -23.82
CA ARG A 105 -27.49 -2.02 -23.69
C ARG A 105 -27.68 -2.89 -24.93
N SER A 106 -27.52 -4.21 -24.82
CA SER A 106 -27.97 -5.13 -25.86
C SER A 106 -29.50 -5.16 -25.84
N GLY A 107 -30.11 -4.70 -26.93
CA GLY A 107 -31.55 -4.77 -27.15
C GLY A 107 -31.98 -6.22 -27.32
N ARG A 108 -33.05 -6.61 -26.61
CA ARG A 108 -33.76 -7.86 -26.86
C ARG A 108 -35.03 -7.53 -27.63
N ALA A 109 -34.96 -7.63 -28.95
CA ALA A 109 -36.14 -7.64 -29.81
C ALA A 109 -36.90 -8.96 -29.59
N ARG A 110 -38.17 -8.87 -29.20
CA ARG A 110 -39.10 -10.02 -29.18
C ARG A 110 -40.01 -9.87 -30.40
N LYS A 111 -39.82 -10.73 -31.41
CA LYS A 111 -40.74 -10.89 -32.54
C LYS A 111 -42.07 -11.48 -32.04
N LYS A 112 -43.16 -10.99 -32.66
CA LYS A 112 -44.49 -11.63 -32.66
C LYS A 112 -44.44 -12.95 -33.41
#